data_AF-A0A6B1D8J7-F1
#
_entry.id   AF-A0A6B1D8J7-F1
#
_cell.length_a   1.000
_cell.length_b   1.000
_cell.length_c   1.000
_cell.angle_alpha   90.00
_cell.angle_beta   90.00
_cell.angle_gamma   90.00
#
_symmetry.space_group_name_H-M   'P 1'
#
loop_
_entity.id
_entity.type
_entity.pdbx_description
1 polymer ?
#
loop_
_entity_poly.entity_id
_entity_poly.type
_entity_poly.pdbx_seq_one_letter_code
_entity_poly.pdbx_strand_id
1 'polypeptide(L)'
;MRKIVLLAGAVAVLVTLTQTAPRNLTVSRSHSDLIAKRIYAYRDWQSTGVRIDQGDLVEIEAEGEWLYTPDEFHGPGGHPIYPAPGFYPIGEGTGGALIGRIGETGFRFVVGKRVNMQATQHGILYLRINDDILSDNDGWVAVRIDVTETEDSLP
;
A
#
# COMPACT_ATOMS: atom_id res chain seq x y z
N MET A 1 14.77 74.86 48.76
CA MET A 1 15.37 74.14 47.61
C MET A 1 16.09 72.93 48.21
N ARG A 2 15.70 71.67 47.98
CA ARG A 2 15.69 70.92 46.73
C ARG A 2 14.68 69.76 46.83
N LYS A 3 13.90 69.56 45.77
CA LYS A 3 13.08 68.37 45.51
C LYS A 3 14.02 67.23 45.11
N ILE A 4 13.85 66.03 45.65
CA ILE A 4 14.44 64.80 45.08
C ILE A 4 13.30 63.95 44.56
N VAL A 5 13.37 63.63 43.28
CA VAL A 5 12.38 62.93 42.47
C VAL A 5 12.96 61.54 42.13
N LEU A 6 12.13 60.52 42.37
CA LEU A 6 11.98 59.20 41.71
C LEU A 6 13.24 58.39 41.30
N LEU A 7 13.20 57.08 41.56
CA LEU A 7 12.91 56.10 40.49
C LEU A 7 12.59 54.73 41.09
N ALA A 8 11.37 54.24 40.83
CA ALA A 8 11.00 52.85 41.03
C ALA A 8 11.57 52.03 39.87
N GLY A 9 12.53 51.15 40.14
CA GLY A 9 13.06 50.21 39.16
C GLY A 9 12.10 49.03 38.98
N ALA A 10 11.37 48.99 37.88
CA ALA A 10 10.65 47.81 37.44
C ALA A 10 11.66 46.86 36.77
N VAL A 11 11.93 45.71 37.40
CA VAL A 11 12.71 44.63 36.79
C VAL A 11 11.78 43.89 35.83
N ALA A 12 11.98 44.09 34.53
CA ALA A 12 11.34 43.28 33.51
C ALA A 12 12.05 41.92 33.44
N VAL A 13 11.41 40.87 33.96
CA VAL A 13 11.86 39.49 33.75
C VAL A 13 11.44 39.06 32.35
N LEU A 14 12.40 39.00 31.43
CA LEU A 14 12.20 38.44 30.10
C LEU A 14 12.13 36.91 30.23
N VAL A 15 10.93 36.34 30.19
CA VAL A 15 10.75 34.89 30.07
C VAL A 15 10.90 34.54 28.59
N THR A 16 12.06 34.02 28.20
CA THR A 16 12.23 33.45 26.85
C THR A 16 11.52 32.09 26.81
N LEU A 17 10.32 32.03 26.22
CA LEU A 17 9.72 30.76 25.83
C LEU A 17 10.57 30.17 24.70
N THR A 18 11.44 29.19 25.02
CA THR A 18 12.02 28.33 24.00
C THR A 18 10.91 27.42 23.48
N GLN A 19 10.31 27.79 22.35
CA GLN A 19 9.44 26.89 21.60
C GLN A 19 10.31 25.73 21.10
N THR A 20 10.31 24.62 21.84
CA THR A 20 10.78 23.35 21.31
C THR A 20 9.77 22.92 20.26
N ALA A 21 10.09 23.14 18.99
CA ALA A 21 9.34 22.53 17.89
C ALA A 21 9.29 21.01 18.12
N PRO A 22 8.12 20.36 18.04
CA PRO A 22 8.06 18.92 18.13
C PRO A 22 8.95 18.35 17.03
N ARG A 23 9.85 17.44 17.39
CA ARG A 23 10.52 16.60 16.40
C ARG A 23 9.44 15.71 15.82
N ASN A 24 9.08 15.92 14.55
CA ASN A 24 8.29 14.96 13.80
C ASN A 24 9.11 13.68 13.71
N LEU A 25 8.82 12.75 14.62
CA LEU A 25 9.35 11.40 14.57
C LEU A 25 8.48 10.68 13.56
N THR A 26 8.93 10.66 12.30
CA THR A 26 8.38 9.73 11.32
C THR A 26 8.64 8.34 11.85
N VAL A 27 7.66 7.76 12.53
CA VAL A 27 7.66 6.35 12.90
C VAL A 27 7.38 5.61 11.60
N SER A 28 8.42 5.48 10.77
CA SER A 28 8.39 4.52 9.68
C SER A 28 8.35 3.15 10.34
N ARG A 29 7.14 2.65 10.57
CA ARG A 29 6.94 1.25 10.87
C ARG A 29 7.18 0.51 9.56
N SER A 30 8.46 0.33 9.23
CA SER A 30 8.86 -0.64 8.23
C SER A 30 8.40 -1.99 8.77
N HIS A 31 7.22 -2.43 8.36
CA HIS A 31 6.81 -3.83 8.51
C HIS A 31 7.71 -4.64 7.58
N SER A 32 8.96 -4.83 7.99
CA SER A 32 10.00 -5.52 7.23
C SER A 32 9.85 -7.04 7.25
N ASP A 33 8.70 -7.56 7.67
CA ASP A 33 8.31 -8.96 7.51
C ASP A 33 7.93 -9.23 6.03
N LEU A 34 8.88 -8.95 5.14
CA LEU A 34 8.86 -9.22 3.71
C LEU A 34 9.06 -10.72 3.48
N ILE A 35 8.05 -11.52 3.80
CA ILE A 35 7.99 -12.88 3.28
C ILE A 35 7.46 -12.78 1.86
N ALA A 36 8.31 -13.11 0.88
CA ALA A 36 7.87 -13.35 -0.48
C ALA A 36 6.71 -14.35 -0.46
N LYS A 37 5.49 -13.87 -0.74
CA LYS A 37 4.28 -14.70 -0.71
C LYS A 37 4.01 -15.23 -2.11
N ARG A 38 3.72 -16.52 -2.21
CA ARG A 38 3.26 -17.12 -3.47
C ARG A 38 1.77 -16.89 -3.61
N ILE A 39 1.38 -16.29 -4.73
CA ILE A 39 0.00 -16.17 -5.17
C ILE A 39 -0.20 -17.16 -6.31
N TYR A 40 -1.01 -18.18 -6.07
CA TYR A 40 -1.24 -19.27 -7.03
C TYR A 40 -2.34 -18.86 -8.01
N ALA A 41 -2.16 -19.21 -9.29
CA ALA A 41 -3.08 -18.83 -10.36
C ALA A 41 -4.43 -19.57 -10.29
N TYR A 42 -4.43 -20.80 -9.76
CA TYR A 42 -5.60 -21.67 -9.64
C TYR A 42 -6.40 -21.46 -8.35
N ARG A 43 -6.22 -20.33 -7.68
CA ARG A 43 -6.92 -19.98 -6.44
C ARG A 43 -7.64 -18.65 -6.58
N ASP A 44 -8.79 -18.57 -5.93
CA ASP A 44 -9.54 -17.32 -5.78
C ASP A 44 -8.74 -16.33 -4.90
N TRP A 45 -9.35 -15.21 -4.49
CA TRP A 45 -8.75 -14.16 -3.66
C TRP A 45 -7.98 -14.73 -2.46
N GLN A 46 -6.66 -14.62 -2.52
CA GLN A 46 -5.74 -15.11 -1.50
C GLN A 46 -5.42 -14.00 -0.52
N SER A 47 -5.72 -14.22 0.76
CA SER A 47 -5.31 -13.32 1.84
C SER A 47 -3.79 -13.27 1.92
N THR A 48 -3.24 -12.07 1.89
CA THR A 48 -1.82 -11.85 2.17
C THR A 48 -1.56 -11.74 3.67
N GLY A 49 -2.59 -11.57 4.51
CA GLY A 49 -2.44 -11.26 5.94
C GLY A 49 -1.85 -9.86 6.22
N VAL A 50 -1.49 -9.09 5.20
CA VAL A 50 -1.05 -7.71 5.34
C VAL A 50 -2.29 -6.85 5.58
N ARG A 51 -2.31 -6.16 6.72
CA ARG A 51 -3.31 -5.15 7.02
C ARG A 51 -2.88 -3.83 6.41
N ILE A 52 -3.81 -3.18 5.74
CA ILE A 52 -3.69 -1.85 5.18
C ILE A 52 -4.70 -0.96 5.89
N ASP A 53 -4.27 0.19 6.36
CA ASP A 53 -5.13 1.24 6.88
C ASP A 53 -5.27 2.39 5.86
N GLN A 54 -6.33 3.18 6.00
CA GLN A 54 -6.56 4.31 5.09
C GLN A 54 -5.46 5.35 5.26
N GLY A 55 -4.88 5.80 4.15
CA GLY A 55 -3.78 6.75 4.12
C GLY A 55 -2.40 6.11 3.88
N ASP A 56 -2.25 4.82 4.19
CA ASP A 56 -0.99 4.10 4.01
C ASP A 56 -0.48 4.19 2.56
N LEU A 57 0.85 4.30 2.43
CA LEU A 57 1.52 4.11 1.15
C LEU A 57 1.88 2.63 0.99
N VAL A 58 1.36 2.00 -0.05
CA VAL A 58 1.51 0.57 -0.32
C VAL A 58 2.29 0.39 -1.61
N GLU A 59 3.42 -0.31 -1.51
CA GLU A 59 4.21 -0.76 -2.66
C GLU A 59 4.11 -2.29 -2.76
N ILE A 60 3.76 -2.78 -3.96
CA ILE A 60 3.74 -4.21 -4.24
C ILE A 60 4.58 -4.45 -5.48
N GLU A 61 5.47 -5.43 -5.40
CA GLU A 61 6.22 -5.96 -6.54
C GLU A 61 5.92 -7.44 -6.71
N ALA A 62 5.92 -7.89 -7.96
CA ALA A 62 5.66 -9.28 -8.28
C ALA A 62 6.61 -9.80 -9.37
N GLU A 63 6.99 -11.07 -9.24
CA GLU A 63 7.81 -11.81 -10.18
C GLU A 63 7.39 -13.29 -10.27
N GLY A 64 7.92 -14.01 -11.25
CA GLY A 64 7.48 -15.36 -11.59
C GLY A 64 6.45 -15.35 -12.72
N GLU A 65 5.88 -16.53 -12.98
CA GLU A 65 5.01 -16.75 -14.13
C GLU A 65 3.92 -17.77 -13.79
N TRP A 66 2.76 -17.60 -14.41
CA TRP A 66 1.66 -18.55 -14.36
C TRP A 66 1.07 -18.78 -15.76
N LEU A 67 0.45 -19.93 -15.94
CA LEU A 67 -0.35 -20.25 -17.11
C LEU A 67 -1.66 -19.46 -17.02
N TYR A 68 -2.00 -18.77 -18.11
CA TYR A 68 -3.25 -18.02 -18.27
C TYR A 68 -3.90 -18.32 -19.64
N THR A 69 -3.07 -18.48 -20.67
CA THR A 69 -3.52 -18.89 -22.01
C THR A 69 -2.92 -20.26 -22.30
N PRO A 70 -3.62 -21.15 -23.04
CA PRO A 70 -3.12 -22.49 -23.32
C PRO A 70 -1.68 -22.47 -23.83
N ASP A 71 -0.82 -23.26 -23.18
CA ASP A 71 0.61 -23.40 -23.46
C ASP A 71 1.47 -22.12 -23.30
N GLU A 72 0.91 -21.04 -22.75
CA GLU A 72 1.60 -19.76 -22.58
C GLU A 72 1.64 -19.31 -21.10
N PHE A 73 2.87 -19.26 -20.57
CA PHE A 73 3.15 -18.65 -19.27
C PHE A 73 3.38 -17.16 -19.42
N HIS A 74 2.79 -16.40 -18.50
CA HIS A 74 2.94 -14.95 -18.45
C HIS A 74 3.36 -14.51 -17.07
N GLY A 75 4.17 -13.45 -17.02
CA GLY A 75 4.47 -12.76 -15.78
C GLY A 75 3.25 -12.02 -15.22
N PRO A 76 3.39 -11.43 -14.02
CA PRO A 76 2.28 -10.77 -13.31
C PRO A 76 1.72 -9.53 -14.03
N GLY A 77 2.35 -9.07 -15.11
CA GLY A 77 1.80 -8.05 -16.00
C GLY A 77 0.66 -8.55 -16.90
N GLY A 78 0.46 -9.87 -16.99
CA GLY A 78 -0.55 -10.49 -17.86
C GLY A 78 -0.14 -10.55 -19.33
N HIS A 79 -1.12 -10.90 -20.18
CA HIS A 79 -0.94 -11.09 -21.60
C HIS A 79 -0.62 -9.76 -22.33
N PRO A 80 0.43 -9.67 -23.16
CA PRO A 80 0.93 -8.38 -23.68
C PRO A 80 0.02 -7.71 -24.73
N ILE A 81 -0.81 -8.47 -25.44
CA ILE A 81 -1.59 -7.99 -26.58
C ILE A 81 -3.09 -7.94 -26.29
N TYR A 82 -3.67 -9.01 -25.74
CA TYR A 82 -5.11 -9.13 -25.56
C TYR A 82 -5.58 -8.60 -24.21
N PRO A 83 -6.54 -7.66 -24.17
CA PRO A 83 -7.12 -7.18 -22.92
C PRO A 83 -8.05 -8.24 -22.30
N ALA A 84 -8.30 -8.08 -20.99
CA ALA A 84 -9.25 -8.88 -20.25
C ALA A 84 -10.69 -8.59 -20.74
N PRO A 85 -11.48 -9.62 -21.10
CA PRO A 85 -12.90 -9.48 -21.37
C PRO A 85 -13.68 -8.78 -20.25
N GLY A 86 -14.78 -8.10 -20.59
CA GLY A 86 -15.55 -7.31 -19.63
C GLY A 86 -16.16 -8.08 -18.45
N PHE A 87 -16.28 -9.41 -18.55
CA PHE A 87 -16.78 -10.28 -17.47
C PHE A 87 -15.68 -10.73 -16.49
N TYR A 88 -14.43 -10.38 -16.73
CA TYR A 88 -13.32 -10.68 -15.83
C TYR A 88 -13.43 -9.87 -14.52
N PRO A 89 -12.70 -10.25 -13.46
CA PRO A 89 -12.66 -9.47 -12.22
C PRO A 89 -12.31 -7.99 -12.45
N ILE A 90 -11.40 -7.69 -13.37
CA ILE A 90 -11.18 -6.33 -13.89
C ILE A 90 -11.26 -6.41 -15.42
N GLY A 91 -12.41 -6.05 -15.97
CA GLY A 91 -12.61 -5.88 -17.41
C GLY A 91 -11.83 -4.68 -17.96
N GLU A 92 -11.42 -4.75 -19.23
CA GLU A 92 -10.56 -3.75 -19.91
C GLU A 92 -9.14 -3.61 -19.31
N GLY A 93 -8.83 -4.37 -18.27
CA GLY A 93 -7.46 -4.56 -17.77
C GLY A 93 -6.68 -5.55 -18.64
N THR A 94 -5.57 -6.06 -18.12
CA THR A 94 -4.80 -7.11 -18.80
C THR A 94 -5.19 -8.48 -18.26
N GLY A 95 -5.57 -9.40 -19.15
CA GLY A 95 -5.88 -10.78 -18.79
C GLY A 95 -4.64 -11.49 -18.23
N GLY A 96 -4.82 -12.30 -17.20
CA GLY A 96 -3.70 -12.98 -16.54
C GLY A 96 -2.80 -12.06 -15.71
N ALA A 97 -3.12 -10.77 -15.55
CA ALA A 97 -2.36 -9.89 -14.67
C ALA A 97 -2.63 -10.17 -13.18
N LEU A 98 -1.66 -9.87 -12.32
CA LEU A 98 -1.87 -9.84 -10.88
C LEU A 98 -2.78 -8.65 -10.53
N ILE A 99 -3.85 -8.93 -9.79
CA ILE A 99 -4.81 -7.93 -9.30
C ILE A 99 -4.94 -8.01 -7.79
N GLY A 100 -5.36 -6.89 -7.20
CA GLY A 100 -5.54 -6.74 -5.77
C GLY A 100 -6.90 -6.16 -5.40
N ARG A 101 -7.28 -6.37 -4.14
CA ARG A 101 -8.35 -5.64 -3.45
C ARG A 101 -8.02 -5.50 -1.97
N ILE A 102 -8.52 -4.44 -1.34
CA ILE A 102 -8.39 -4.22 0.11
C ILE A 102 -9.72 -4.58 0.75
N GLY A 103 -9.71 -5.52 1.70
CA GLY A 103 -10.92 -6.09 2.28
C GLY A 103 -11.63 -7.08 1.34
N GLU A 104 -12.65 -7.76 1.87
CA GLU A 104 -13.38 -8.80 1.12
C GLU A 104 -14.29 -8.25 0.02
N THR A 105 -14.67 -6.98 0.12
CA THR A 105 -15.62 -6.32 -0.80
C THR A 105 -15.07 -5.02 -1.39
N GLY A 106 -13.79 -4.71 -1.18
CA GLY A 106 -13.21 -3.46 -1.68
C GLY A 106 -13.06 -3.42 -3.20
N PHE A 107 -12.83 -2.20 -3.70
CA PHE A 107 -12.52 -2.00 -5.11
C PHE A 107 -11.29 -2.79 -5.54
N ARG A 108 -11.38 -3.35 -6.76
CA ARG A 108 -10.33 -4.14 -7.39
C ARG A 108 -9.39 -3.20 -8.16
N PHE A 109 -8.09 -3.47 -8.12
CA PHE A 109 -7.08 -2.70 -8.82
C PHE A 109 -6.03 -3.63 -9.46
N VAL A 110 -5.37 -3.13 -10.51
CA VAL A 110 -4.26 -3.84 -11.16
C VAL A 110 -2.99 -3.64 -10.34
N VAL A 111 -2.31 -4.75 -10.03
CA VAL A 111 -0.98 -4.74 -9.42
C VAL A 111 0.09 -4.85 -10.50
N GLY A 112 -0.08 -5.78 -11.44
CA GLY A 112 0.91 -6.00 -12.48
C GLY A 112 2.26 -6.45 -11.91
N LYS A 113 3.36 -6.04 -12.57
CA LYS A 113 4.73 -6.24 -12.06
C LYS A 113 5.05 -5.40 -10.82
N ARG A 114 4.50 -4.19 -10.75
CA ARG A 114 4.66 -3.27 -9.63
C ARG A 114 3.49 -2.30 -9.57
N VAL A 115 3.03 -2.00 -8.36
CA VAL A 115 2.13 -0.86 -8.08
C VAL A 115 2.64 -0.10 -6.86
N ASN A 116 2.48 1.22 -6.90
CA ASN A 116 2.63 2.11 -5.75
C ASN A 116 1.33 2.92 -5.65
N MET A 117 0.65 2.83 -4.52
CA MET A 117 -0.64 3.48 -4.30
C MET A 117 -0.80 3.96 -2.86
N GLN A 118 -1.59 5.02 -2.70
CA GLN A 118 -2.11 5.40 -1.39
C GLN A 118 -3.44 4.69 -1.14
N ALA A 119 -3.57 4.03 0.00
CA ALA A 119 -4.78 3.30 0.37
C ALA A 119 -5.93 4.26 0.70
N THR A 120 -7.09 4.07 0.05
CA THR A 120 -8.30 4.87 0.30
C THR A 120 -9.31 4.18 1.22
N GLN A 121 -8.99 2.96 1.65
CA GLN A 121 -9.85 2.06 2.44
C GLN A 121 -8.95 1.21 3.34
N HIS A 122 -9.51 0.70 4.44
CA HIS A 122 -8.80 -0.19 5.35
C HIS A 122 -9.22 -1.65 5.14
N GLY A 123 -8.34 -2.60 5.47
CA GLY A 123 -8.65 -4.02 5.43
C GLY A 123 -7.43 -4.91 5.18
N ILE A 124 -7.67 -6.20 5.01
CA ILE A 124 -6.63 -7.15 4.60
C ILE A 124 -6.44 -7.06 3.08
N LEU A 125 -5.20 -7.05 2.61
CA LEU A 125 -4.89 -7.13 1.19
C LEU A 125 -5.12 -8.56 0.68
N TYR A 126 -5.91 -8.69 -0.39
CA TYR A 126 -6.12 -9.94 -1.13
C TYR A 126 -5.59 -9.80 -2.54
N LEU A 127 -5.00 -10.88 -3.06
CA LEU A 127 -4.42 -10.94 -4.41
C LEU A 127 -4.92 -12.16 -5.18
N ARG A 128 -5.01 -12.06 -6.51
CA ARG A 128 -5.25 -13.19 -7.43
C ARG A 128 -4.87 -12.84 -8.87
N ILE A 129 -4.92 -13.83 -9.76
CA ILE A 129 -4.89 -13.64 -11.21
C ILE A 129 -6.18 -12.98 -11.71
N ASN A 130 -6.07 -12.11 -12.72
CA ASN A 130 -7.20 -11.53 -13.43
C ASN A 130 -7.71 -12.51 -14.49
N ASP A 131 -8.54 -13.43 -14.06
CA ASP A 131 -9.15 -14.45 -14.91
C ASP A 131 -10.51 -14.89 -14.36
N ASP A 132 -11.40 -15.37 -15.23
CA ASP A 132 -12.75 -15.83 -14.88
C ASP A 132 -12.79 -17.33 -14.56
N ILE A 133 -12.05 -18.15 -15.30
CA ILE A 133 -11.87 -19.58 -15.06
C ILE A 133 -10.50 -19.77 -14.39
N LEU A 134 -10.49 -20.38 -13.21
CA LEU A 134 -9.24 -20.57 -12.44
C LEU A 134 -8.71 -22.00 -12.51
N SER A 135 -9.57 -22.96 -12.84
CA SER A 135 -9.24 -24.39 -12.79
C SER A 135 -8.29 -24.87 -13.89
N ASP A 136 -8.13 -24.08 -14.94
CA ASP A 136 -7.22 -24.29 -16.07
C ASP A 136 -5.91 -23.49 -15.97
N ASN A 137 -5.75 -22.70 -14.91
CA ASN A 137 -4.52 -21.99 -14.63
C ASN A 137 -3.52 -22.85 -13.83
N ASP A 138 -2.24 -22.57 -13.98
CA ASP A 138 -1.15 -23.27 -13.27
C ASP A 138 -0.02 -22.30 -12.90
N GLY A 139 0.80 -22.66 -11.93
CA GLY A 139 1.91 -21.83 -11.47
C GLY A 139 1.51 -20.75 -10.45
N TRP A 140 2.43 -19.82 -10.24
CA TRP A 140 2.34 -18.82 -9.19
C TRP A 140 3.29 -17.66 -9.44
N VAL A 141 2.97 -16.50 -8.85
CA VAL A 141 3.88 -15.35 -8.76
C VAL A 141 4.28 -15.11 -7.31
N ALA A 142 5.55 -14.76 -7.07
CA ALA A 142 6.01 -14.26 -5.77
C ALA A 142 5.70 -12.77 -5.67
N VAL A 143 5.23 -12.35 -4.50
CA VAL A 143 4.94 -10.94 -4.21
C VAL A 143 5.73 -10.43 -3.01
N ARG A 144 6.22 -9.21 -3.12
CA ARG A 144 6.84 -8.41 -2.06
C ARG A 144 5.94 -7.23 -1.79
N ILE A 145 5.62 -6.96 -0.52
CA ILE A 145 4.63 -5.95 -0.12
C ILE A 145 5.26 -5.08 0.97
N ASP A 146 5.42 -3.80 0.71
CA ASP A 146 5.79 -2.80 1.71
C ASP A 146 4.61 -1.90 2.02
N VAL A 147 4.41 -1.62 3.31
CA VAL A 147 3.41 -0.68 3.79
C VAL A 147 4.14 0.37 4.62
N THR A 148 3.97 1.63 4.26
CA THR A 148 4.43 2.78 5.04
C THR A 148 3.23 3.50 5.62
N GLU A 149 3.08 3.42 6.94
CA GLU A 149 2.07 4.14 7.70
C GLU A 149 2.30 5.66 7.59
N THR A 150 1.25 6.42 7.29
CA THR A 150 1.28 7.90 7.35
C THR A 150 0.99 8.41 8.76
N GLU A 151 1.73 9.41 9.25
CA GLU A 151 1.70 9.92 10.65
C GLU A 151 0.30 10.18 11.24
N ASP A 152 -0.73 10.47 10.43
CA ASP A 152 -2.10 10.74 10.89
C ASP A 152 -2.86 9.50 11.41
N SER A 153 -2.29 8.28 11.31
CA SER A 153 -2.89 7.04 11.84
C SER A 153 -2.33 6.60 13.20
N LEU A 154 -1.46 7.40 13.84
CA LEU A 154 -0.97 7.13 15.19
C LEU A 154 -2.00 7.58 16.25
N PRO A 155 -2.32 6.74 17.27
CA PRO A 155 -3.20 7.12 18.38
C PRO A 155 -2.58 8.17 19.32
#